data_AF-A0A0W7WNG1-F1
#
_entry.id   AF-A0A0W7WNG1-F1
#
_cell.length_a   1.000
_cell.length_b   1.000
_cell.length_c   1.000
_cell.angle_alpha   90.00
_cell.angle_beta   90.00
_cell.angle_gamma   90.00
#
_symmetry.space_group_name_H-M   'P 1'
#
loop_
_entity.id
_entity.type
_entity.pdbx_description
1 polymer ?
#
loop_
_entity_poly.entity_id
_entity_poly.type
_entity_poly.pdbx_seq_one_letter_code
_entity_poly.pdbx_strand_id
1 'polypeptide(L)'
;MVSEVETDAREGRGVKIRRIGGRGIKYTALALVLAATVNYGILGTLAHDIDNDPAFRATEIPEGGSSAVATAAALIDREVNQNGWTPNDPFFAPTALLDNMPNFQAGIRQAVGRFSFEMLDQIARTRGSSSSDADLERATGFLQFPPDIWMWQPTRSLLPTVPSESQYRDGLAALMRYNARLSAGDAVFEPRADTLANTLTRISADIGSLTAQLDRAQQTGWWVFSNTADDVFYYNKGVLYGYYVILSALGEDFEAVIRERNLANVWEQALSGLRQGAELNPAIVLNGDLESSIFANHLALQGFYMKRAILQFEEAVGVMAI
;
A
#
# COMPACT_ATOMS: atom_id res chain seq x y z
N MET A 1 12.03 21.46 -90.22
CA MET A 1 12.26 22.63 -89.34
C MET A 1 11.54 22.30 -88.04
N VAL A 2 12.29 21.73 -87.09
CA VAL A 2 11.79 21.16 -85.84
C VAL A 2 11.91 22.24 -84.77
N SER A 3 10.83 22.52 -84.04
CA SER A 3 10.83 23.29 -82.80
C SER A 3 10.45 22.33 -81.67
N GLU A 4 11.39 22.02 -80.80
CA GLU A 4 11.11 21.26 -79.59
C GLU A 4 11.56 22.11 -78.39
N VAL A 5 10.62 22.29 -77.47
CA VAL A 5 10.68 23.15 -76.29
C VAL A 5 11.35 22.34 -75.18
N GLU A 6 12.49 22.80 -74.69
CA GLU A 6 13.21 22.21 -73.55
C GLU A 6 12.68 22.84 -72.25
N THR A 7 12.06 22.02 -71.39
CA THR A 7 11.49 22.43 -70.11
C THR A 7 12.47 22.26 -68.96
N ASP A 8 12.47 23.30 -68.13
CA ASP A 8 13.37 23.60 -67.02
C ASP A 8 13.18 22.72 -65.76
N ALA A 9 14.21 22.76 -64.93
CA ALA A 9 14.54 21.96 -63.76
C ALA A 9 13.48 21.79 -62.65
N ARG A 10 13.52 20.64 -61.97
CA ARG A 10 13.13 20.53 -60.56
C ARG A 10 14.21 19.83 -59.74
N GLU A 11 14.95 20.65 -59.01
CA GLU A 11 15.98 20.30 -58.04
C GLU A 11 15.36 19.59 -56.82
N GLY A 12 15.74 18.33 -56.60
CA GLY A 12 15.34 17.57 -55.41
C GLY A 12 16.09 18.05 -54.16
N ARG A 13 15.38 18.63 -53.18
CA ARG A 13 15.92 18.91 -51.85
C ARG A 13 16.18 17.61 -51.09
N GLY A 14 17.41 17.11 -51.15
CA GLY A 14 17.87 16.04 -50.28
C GLY A 14 17.98 16.51 -48.83
N VAL A 15 17.24 15.87 -47.91
CA VAL A 15 17.38 16.06 -46.47
C VAL A 15 18.79 15.60 -46.06
N LYS A 16 19.69 16.54 -45.76
CA LYS A 16 21.03 16.23 -45.23
C LYS A 16 20.90 15.70 -43.80
N ILE A 17 20.91 14.37 -43.65
CA ILE A 17 21.04 13.72 -42.34
C ILE A 17 22.45 14.03 -41.82
N ARG A 18 22.52 14.95 -40.84
CA ARG A 18 23.77 15.39 -40.23
C ARG A 18 24.37 14.22 -39.44
N ARG A 19 25.39 13.55 -39.99
CA ARG A 19 26.12 12.48 -39.28
C ARG A 19 26.68 13.03 -37.98
N ILE A 20 26.18 12.55 -36.84
CA ILE A 20 26.70 12.88 -35.52
C ILE A 20 28.10 12.27 -35.43
N GLY A 21 29.13 13.11 -35.33
CA GLY A 21 30.51 12.64 -35.18
C GLY A 21 30.70 11.89 -33.86
N GLY A 22 31.66 10.95 -33.78
CA GLY A 22 31.87 10.10 -32.60
C GLY A 22 32.11 10.85 -31.27
N ARG A 23 32.53 12.13 -31.30
CA ARG A 23 32.57 13.00 -30.11
C ARG A 23 31.18 13.39 -29.62
N GLY A 24 30.23 13.66 -30.52
CA GLY A 24 28.84 13.96 -30.17
C GLY A 24 28.16 12.77 -29.49
N ILE A 25 28.37 11.56 -29.99
CA ILE A 25 27.86 10.33 -29.36
C ILE A 25 28.38 10.17 -27.92
N LYS A 26 29.67 10.44 -27.67
CA LYS A 26 30.26 10.37 -26.33
C LYS A 26 29.65 11.37 -25.35
N TYR A 27 29.45 12.63 -25.76
CA TYR A 27 28.83 13.64 -24.90
C TYR A 27 27.35 13.33 -24.62
N THR A 28 26.60 12.84 -25.61
CA THR A 28 25.22 12.39 -25.39
C THR A 28 25.15 11.22 -24.41
N ALA A 29 26.02 10.22 -24.56
CA ALA A 29 26.09 9.09 -23.63
C ALA A 29 26.43 9.55 -22.20
N LEU A 30 27.41 10.44 -22.05
CA LEU A 30 27.78 11.01 -20.75
C LEU A 30 26.62 11.80 -20.11
N ALA A 31 25.91 12.59 -20.91
CA ALA A 31 24.75 13.35 -20.44
C ALA A 31 23.60 12.43 -19.98
N LEU A 32 23.36 11.33 -20.70
CA LEU A 32 22.35 10.33 -20.32
C LEU A 32 22.73 9.60 -19.03
N VAL A 33 24.01 9.22 -18.86
CA VAL A 33 24.49 8.61 -17.61
C VAL A 33 24.33 9.58 -16.45
N LEU A 34 24.74 10.84 -16.61
CA LEU A 34 24.57 11.87 -15.59
C LEU A 34 23.09 12.08 -15.23
N ALA A 35 22.21 12.18 -16.24
CA ALA A 35 20.78 12.30 -16.03
C ALA A 35 20.21 11.09 -15.27
N ALA A 36 20.61 9.87 -15.63
CA ALA A 36 20.21 8.66 -14.92
C ALA A 36 20.73 8.63 -13.47
N THR A 37 21.97 9.02 -13.23
CA THR A 37 22.54 9.10 -11.88
C THR A 37 21.82 10.14 -11.02
N VAL A 38 21.49 11.31 -11.58
CA VAL A 38 20.71 12.33 -10.87
C VAL A 38 19.29 11.84 -10.61
N ASN A 39 18.62 11.26 -11.61
CA ASN A 39 17.25 10.79 -11.50
C ASN A 39 17.09 9.64 -10.51
N TYR A 40 17.81 8.54 -10.71
CA TYR A 40 17.63 7.35 -9.88
C TYR A 40 18.45 7.41 -8.58
N GLY A 41 19.57 8.12 -8.56
CA GLY A 41 20.43 8.23 -7.39
C GLY A 41 19.97 9.34 -6.44
N ILE A 42 19.93 10.59 -6.91
CA ILE A 42 19.63 11.75 -6.04
C ILE A 42 18.12 11.90 -5.86
N LEU A 43 17.36 12.04 -6.95
CA LEU A 43 15.91 12.25 -6.85
C LEU A 43 15.20 11.01 -6.29
N GLY A 44 15.64 9.80 -6.69
CA GLY A 44 15.09 8.54 -6.18
C GLY A 44 15.24 8.41 -4.66
N THR A 45 16.42 8.68 -4.12
CA THR A 45 16.65 8.61 -2.66
C THR A 45 15.91 9.68 -1.87
N LEU A 46 15.69 10.87 -2.45
CA LEU A 46 14.90 11.93 -1.83
C LEU A 46 13.39 11.65 -1.85
N ALA A 47 12.91 10.94 -2.86
CA ALA A 47 11.51 10.55 -2.98
C ALA A 47 11.18 9.26 -2.22
N HIS A 48 12.19 8.53 -1.73
CA HIS A 48 12.03 7.26 -1.05
C HIS A 48 11.94 7.44 0.46
N ASP A 49 10.78 7.13 1.02
CA ASP A 49 10.57 7.10 2.46
C ASP A 49 9.68 5.92 2.88
N ILE A 50 10.11 5.19 3.90
CA ILE A 50 9.33 4.11 4.52
C ILE A 50 8.82 4.65 5.86
N ASP A 51 7.79 5.49 5.78
CA ASP A 51 7.19 6.09 6.97
C ASP A 51 6.34 5.05 7.73
N ASN A 52 6.96 4.46 8.74
CA ASN A 52 6.35 3.51 9.66
C ASN A 52 6.22 4.05 11.09
N ASP A 53 5.98 5.37 11.26
CA ASP A 53 5.82 6.00 12.57
C ASP A 53 4.68 5.35 13.39
N PRO A 54 4.97 4.62 14.49
CA PRO A 54 3.95 3.99 15.30
C PRO A 54 3.00 4.98 15.98
N ALA A 55 3.42 6.24 16.13
CA ALA A 55 2.62 7.31 16.72
C ALA A 55 1.64 7.94 15.71
N PHE A 56 1.65 7.53 14.45
CA PHE A 56 0.74 8.07 13.43
C PHE A 56 -0.73 7.90 13.85
N ARG A 57 -1.48 8.99 13.81
CA ARG A 57 -2.91 9.07 14.08
C ARG A 57 -3.52 10.19 13.25
N ALA A 58 -4.82 10.12 12.96
CA ALA A 58 -5.51 11.27 12.38
C ALA A 58 -5.46 12.48 13.32
N THR A 59 -5.11 13.65 12.79
CA THR A 59 -5.08 14.90 13.57
C THR A 59 -6.46 15.50 13.77
N GLU A 60 -7.36 15.29 12.81
CA GLU A 60 -8.72 15.80 12.83
C GLU A 60 -9.71 14.64 12.90
N ILE A 61 -10.31 14.44 14.07
CA ILE A 61 -11.37 13.46 14.30
C ILE A 61 -12.66 14.25 14.59
N PRO A 62 -13.67 14.20 13.70
CA PRO A 62 -14.96 14.83 13.96
C PRO A 62 -15.59 14.32 15.26
N GLU A 63 -16.20 15.20 16.05
CA GLU A 63 -16.94 14.79 17.25
C GLU A 63 -18.06 13.82 16.88
N GLY A 64 -18.13 12.65 17.52
CA GLY A 64 -19.06 11.58 17.15
C GLY A 64 -18.68 10.76 15.91
N GLY A 65 -17.54 11.06 15.26
CA GLY A 65 -16.93 10.21 14.24
C GLY A 65 -16.11 9.06 14.84
N SER A 66 -15.69 8.12 13.99
CA SER A 66 -14.77 7.03 14.33
C SER A 66 -13.31 7.48 14.18
N SER A 67 -12.51 7.21 15.21
CA SER A 67 -11.05 7.39 15.22
C SER A 67 -10.37 6.49 14.19
N ALA A 68 -10.83 5.23 14.06
CA ALA A 68 -10.29 4.28 13.09
C ALA A 68 -10.55 4.70 11.64
N VAL A 69 -11.74 5.19 11.32
CA VAL A 69 -12.09 5.67 9.97
C VAL A 69 -11.29 6.92 9.62
N ALA A 70 -11.18 7.88 10.56
CA ALA A 70 -10.35 9.07 10.36
C ALA A 70 -8.89 8.69 10.11
N THR A 71 -8.36 7.74 10.88
CA THR A 71 -6.97 7.28 10.77
C THR A 71 -6.73 6.52 9.47
N ALA A 72 -7.66 5.67 9.03
CA ALA A 72 -7.58 4.99 7.73
C ALA A 72 -7.60 6.00 6.56
N ALA A 73 -8.44 7.03 6.63
CA ALA A 73 -8.44 8.12 5.66
C ALA A 73 -7.09 8.87 5.68
N ALA A 74 -6.57 9.23 6.85
CA ALA A 74 -5.29 9.91 6.98
C ALA A 74 -4.12 9.08 6.42
N LEU A 75 -4.12 7.76 6.58
CA LEU A 75 -3.11 6.88 5.97
C LEU A 75 -3.14 6.95 4.43
N ILE A 76 -4.32 6.89 3.82
CA ILE A 76 -4.43 6.98 2.36
C ILE A 76 -4.04 8.37 1.87
N ASP A 77 -4.44 9.44 2.57
CA ASP A 77 -4.03 10.80 2.24
C ASP A 77 -2.49 10.95 2.29
N ARG A 78 -1.86 10.43 3.34
CA ARG A 78 -0.41 10.40 3.48
C ARG A 78 0.25 9.71 2.29
N GLU A 79 -0.16 8.48 1.96
CA GLU A 79 0.49 7.73 0.88
C GLU A 79 0.23 8.30 -0.52
N VAL A 80 -0.96 8.81 -0.77
CA VAL A 80 -1.37 9.21 -2.13
C VAL A 80 -1.07 10.68 -2.43
N ASN A 81 -1.25 11.56 -1.44
CA ASN A 81 -1.15 13.01 -1.64
C ASN A 81 0.12 13.62 -1.05
N GLN A 82 0.65 13.09 0.06
CA GLN A 82 1.83 13.65 0.72
C GLN A 82 3.13 13.01 0.24
N ASN A 83 3.18 11.67 0.25
CA ASN A 83 4.37 10.90 -0.17
C ASN A 83 4.42 10.67 -1.69
N GLY A 84 3.28 10.77 -2.36
CA GLY A 84 3.12 10.37 -3.76
C GLY A 84 2.96 8.85 -3.91
N TRP A 85 2.09 8.45 -4.83
CA TRP A 85 1.79 7.04 -5.04
C TRP A 85 2.80 6.39 -6.00
N THR A 86 3.83 5.76 -5.45
CA THR A 86 4.92 5.17 -6.24
C THR A 86 4.64 3.83 -6.93
N PRO A 87 3.66 2.98 -6.51
CA PRO A 87 3.42 1.68 -7.15
C PRO A 87 3.07 1.70 -8.64
N ASN A 88 2.56 2.81 -9.15
CA ASN A 88 2.25 2.97 -10.57
C ASN A 88 3.18 3.94 -11.29
N ASP A 89 4.33 4.26 -10.70
CA ASP A 89 5.31 5.15 -11.33
C ASP A 89 5.88 4.50 -12.61
N PRO A 90 6.04 5.28 -13.70
CA PRO A 90 6.62 4.77 -14.93
C PRO A 90 8.13 4.49 -14.77
N PHE A 91 8.70 3.66 -15.64
CA PHE A 91 10.12 3.25 -15.57
C PHE A 91 11.15 4.41 -15.57
N PHE A 92 10.75 5.60 -16.01
CA PHE A 92 11.60 6.80 -16.04
C PHE A 92 11.46 7.68 -14.78
N ALA A 93 10.54 7.36 -13.87
CA ALA A 93 10.39 8.06 -12.61
C ALA A 93 11.62 7.88 -11.71
N PRO A 94 11.94 8.84 -10.83
CA PRO A 94 13.07 8.73 -9.90
C PRO A 94 13.04 7.48 -9.01
N THR A 95 11.84 7.06 -8.63
CA THR A 95 11.50 5.93 -7.73
C THR A 95 11.53 4.57 -8.42
N ALA A 96 11.64 4.50 -9.74
CA ALA A 96 11.41 3.26 -10.49
C ALA A 96 12.42 2.12 -10.22
N LEU A 97 13.55 2.40 -9.58
CA LEU A 97 14.52 1.38 -9.13
C LEU A 97 14.40 1.02 -7.65
N LEU A 98 13.50 1.67 -6.92
CA LEU A 98 13.29 1.49 -5.48
C LEU A 98 11.92 0.84 -5.29
N ASP A 99 11.91 -0.47 -5.11
CA ASP A 99 10.73 -1.33 -4.97
C ASP A 99 10.19 -1.42 -3.54
N ASN A 100 11.02 -1.17 -2.52
CA ASN A 100 10.62 -1.21 -1.11
C ASN A 100 9.41 -0.32 -0.78
N MET A 101 9.44 0.95 -1.21
CA MET A 101 8.36 1.91 -0.93
C MET A 101 7.08 1.59 -1.69
N PRO A 102 7.11 1.28 -3.00
CA PRO A 102 5.95 0.75 -3.71
C PRO A 102 5.28 -0.43 -3.01
N ASN A 103 6.05 -1.44 -2.57
CA ASN A 103 5.50 -2.58 -1.87
C ASN A 103 4.90 -2.19 -0.51
N PHE A 104 5.59 -1.34 0.24
CA PHE A 104 5.09 -0.82 1.52
C PHE A 104 3.76 -0.05 1.38
N GLN A 105 3.66 0.86 0.40
CA GLN A 105 2.44 1.61 0.09
C GLN A 105 1.30 0.70 -0.35
N ALA A 106 1.58 -0.30 -1.19
CA ALA A 106 0.61 -1.28 -1.62
C ALA A 106 0.07 -2.11 -0.43
N GLY A 107 0.93 -2.41 0.54
CA GLY A 107 0.56 -3.10 1.79
C GLY A 107 -0.33 -2.25 2.70
N ILE A 108 -0.02 -0.96 2.91
CA ILE A 108 -0.88 -0.03 3.66
C ILE A 108 -2.27 0.03 3.02
N ARG A 109 -2.31 0.21 1.71
CA ARG A 109 -3.57 0.27 0.94
C ARG A 109 -4.37 -1.02 1.06
N GLN A 110 -3.72 -2.18 1.06
CA GLN A 110 -4.38 -3.47 1.33
C GLN A 110 -5.03 -3.48 2.71
N ALA A 111 -4.33 -3.05 3.77
CA ALA A 111 -4.88 -3.00 5.13
C ALA A 111 -6.09 -2.07 5.23
N VAL A 112 -5.99 -0.86 4.66
CA VAL A 112 -7.09 0.12 4.64
C VAL A 112 -8.28 -0.38 3.82
N GLY A 113 -8.03 -0.99 2.65
CA GLY A 113 -9.08 -1.58 1.81
C GLY A 113 -9.79 -2.74 2.49
N ARG A 114 -9.04 -3.60 3.20
CA ARG A 114 -9.63 -4.68 3.98
C ARG A 114 -10.45 -4.15 5.16
N PHE A 115 -9.90 -3.19 5.91
CA PHE A 115 -10.62 -2.52 6.99
C PHE A 115 -11.92 -1.87 6.50
N SER A 116 -11.90 -1.19 5.36
CA SER A 116 -13.10 -0.57 4.77
C SER A 116 -14.18 -1.60 4.43
N PHE A 117 -13.77 -2.78 3.96
CA PHE A 117 -14.69 -3.90 3.73
C PHE A 117 -15.29 -4.44 5.03
N GLU A 118 -14.48 -4.62 6.08
CA GLU A 118 -14.99 -5.09 7.38
C GLU A 118 -15.88 -4.05 8.06
N MET A 119 -15.58 -2.75 7.90
CA MET A 119 -16.47 -1.66 8.29
C MET A 119 -17.82 -1.80 7.60
N LEU A 120 -17.84 -2.00 6.28
CA LEU A 120 -19.06 -2.17 5.50
C LEU A 120 -19.87 -3.41 5.92
N ASP A 121 -19.20 -4.54 6.11
CA ASP A 121 -19.84 -5.84 6.29
C ASP A 121 -20.28 -6.07 7.74
N GLN A 122 -19.47 -5.63 8.71
CA GLN A 122 -19.62 -5.98 10.13
C GLN A 122 -20.05 -4.79 11.00
N ILE A 123 -19.41 -3.63 10.87
CA ILE A 123 -19.50 -2.54 11.88
C ILE A 123 -20.57 -1.50 11.52
N ALA A 124 -20.72 -1.13 10.26
CA ALA A 124 -21.62 -0.06 9.81
C ALA A 124 -23.08 -0.51 9.64
N ARG A 125 -23.52 -1.52 10.39
CA ARG A 125 -24.79 -2.22 10.20
C ARG A 125 -25.49 -2.51 11.53
N THR A 126 -26.68 -1.96 11.73
CA THR A 126 -27.51 -2.24 12.92
C THR A 126 -28.00 -3.69 12.98
N ARG A 127 -28.22 -4.32 11.81
CA ARG A 127 -28.59 -5.74 11.66
C ARG A 127 -27.92 -6.31 10.41
N GLY A 128 -27.60 -7.60 10.39
CA GLY A 128 -26.96 -8.26 9.24
C GLY A 128 -27.73 -8.16 7.91
N SER A 129 -29.04 -7.86 7.94
CA SER A 129 -29.87 -7.63 6.74
C SER A 129 -30.09 -6.15 6.37
N SER A 130 -29.44 -5.21 7.07
CA SER A 130 -29.51 -3.78 6.73
C SER A 130 -28.84 -3.49 5.39
N SER A 131 -29.32 -2.45 4.69
CA SER A 131 -28.68 -1.98 3.46
C SER A 131 -27.25 -1.55 3.74
N SER A 132 -26.33 -1.89 2.84
CA SER A 132 -24.94 -1.43 2.87
C SER A 132 -24.86 0.09 2.85
N ASP A 133 -23.91 0.67 3.59
CA ASP A 133 -23.64 2.11 3.52
C ASP A 133 -22.98 2.47 2.18
N ALA A 134 -23.55 3.45 1.48
CA ALA A 134 -23.15 3.79 0.12
C ALA A 134 -21.73 4.40 0.02
N ASP A 135 -21.23 5.09 1.05
CA ASP A 135 -19.87 5.61 1.02
C ASP A 135 -18.85 4.51 1.35
N LEU A 136 -19.14 3.62 2.28
CA LEU A 136 -18.27 2.48 2.56
C LEU A 136 -18.23 1.47 1.40
N GLU A 137 -19.33 1.27 0.68
CA GLU A 137 -19.35 0.47 -0.56
C GLU A 137 -18.41 1.07 -1.61
N ARG A 138 -18.47 2.40 -1.81
CA ARG A 138 -17.55 3.11 -2.72
C ARG A 138 -16.11 3.04 -2.25
N ALA A 139 -15.84 3.33 -0.97
CA ALA A 139 -14.50 3.28 -0.39
C ALA A 139 -13.88 1.90 -0.61
N THR A 140 -14.62 0.85 -0.29
CA THR A 140 -14.23 -0.55 -0.50
C THR A 140 -13.89 -0.83 -1.96
N GLY A 141 -14.76 -0.46 -2.90
CA GLY A 141 -14.52 -0.69 -4.33
C GLY A 141 -13.26 0.02 -4.84
N PHE A 142 -13.09 1.30 -4.48
CA PHE A 142 -11.95 2.10 -4.92
C PHE A 142 -10.62 1.66 -4.30
N LEU A 143 -10.61 1.31 -3.02
CA LEU A 143 -9.39 0.86 -2.32
C LEU A 143 -8.97 -0.56 -2.70
N GLN A 144 -9.84 -1.35 -3.33
CA GLN A 144 -9.47 -2.66 -3.89
C GLN A 144 -8.91 -2.57 -5.31
N PHE A 145 -8.93 -1.40 -5.93
CA PHE A 145 -8.36 -1.21 -7.27
C PHE A 145 -6.86 -1.57 -7.30
N PRO A 146 -6.33 -2.17 -8.39
CA PRO A 146 -4.93 -2.57 -8.45
C PRO A 146 -3.95 -1.40 -8.26
N PRO A 147 -2.82 -1.60 -7.57
CA PRO A 147 -1.90 -0.52 -7.19
C PRO A 147 -1.02 0.00 -8.33
N ASP A 148 -0.81 -0.79 -9.39
CA ASP A 148 0.19 -0.59 -10.44
C ASP A 148 -0.37 0.07 -11.72
N ILE A 149 -1.59 0.61 -11.69
CA ILE A 149 -2.21 1.16 -12.89
C ILE A 149 -1.71 2.58 -13.14
N TRP A 150 -0.71 2.71 -14.02
CA TRP A 150 -0.29 3.99 -14.59
C TRP A 150 -1.30 4.51 -15.65
N MET A 151 -1.35 5.84 -15.83
CA MET A 151 -2.28 6.51 -16.74
C MET A 151 -2.12 6.08 -18.21
N TRP A 152 -0.93 5.69 -18.66
CA TRP A 152 -0.70 5.31 -20.06
C TRP A 152 0.10 4.01 -20.21
N GLN A 153 -0.58 2.89 -20.44
CA GLN A 153 0.06 1.58 -20.59
C GLN A 153 -0.08 1.07 -22.02
N PRO A 154 0.81 1.46 -22.95
CA PRO A 154 0.69 1.11 -24.37
C PRO A 154 0.72 -0.40 -24.65
N THR A 155 1.19 -1.21 -23.69
CA THR A 155 1.15 -2.68 -23.74
C THR A 155 -0.24 -3.26 -23.45
N ARG A 156 -1.11 -2.54 -22.70
CA ARG A 156 -2.48 -2.96 -22.38
C ARG A 156 -3.53 -2.18 -23.19
N SER A 157 -3.35 -0.87 -23.37
CA SER A 157 -4.26 0.03 -24.08
C SER A 157 -3.50 1.20 -24.71
N LEU A 158 -3.86 1.56 -25.95
CA LEU A 158 -3.35 2.76 -26.61
C LEU A 158 -3.98 4.06 -26.06
N LEU A 159 -5.15 3.97 -25.44
CA LEU A 159 -5.83 5.09 -24.79
C LEU A 159 -5.45 5.19 -23.31
N PRO A 160 -5.33 6.41 -22.75
CA PRO A 160 -5.11 6.59 -21.33
C PRO A 160 -6.21 5.97 -20.47
N THR A 161 -5.82 5.45 -19.30
CA THR A 161 -6.71 4.89 -18.28
C THR A 161 -6.68 5.75 -17.02
N VAL A 162 -7.67 5.55 -16.13
CA VAL A 162 -7.65 6.21 -14.82
C VAL A 162 -6.52 5.59 -13.97
N PRO A 163 -5.58 6.39 -13.45
CA PRO A 163 -4.48 5.87 -12.65
C PRO A 163 -4.95 5.43 -11.25
N SER A 164 -4.24 4.49 -10.65
CA SER A 164 -4.57 3.94 -9.31
C SER A 164 -4.74 5.00 -8.24
N GLU A 165 -3.84 5.99 -8.18
CA GLU A 165 -3.92 7.11 -7.25
C GLU A 165 -5.23 7.89 -7.32
N SER A 166 -5.84 8.03 -8.50
CA SER A 166 -7.13 8.71 -8.64
C SER A 166 -8.24 7.91 -7.96
N GLN A 167 -8.23 6.58 -8.10
CA GLN A 167 -9.18 5.71 -7.42
C GLN A 167 -9.00 5.80 -5.91
N TYR A 168 -7.76 5.83 -5.42
CA TYR A 168 -7.50 5.95 -3.98
C TYR A 168 -7.91 7.30 -3.40
N ARG A 169 -7.80 8.41 -4.17
CA ARG A 169 -8.38 9.71 -3.78
C ARG A 169 -9.91 9.65 -3.69
N ASP A 170 -10.57 8.94 -4.60
CA ASP A 170 -12.03 8.74 -4.52
C ASP A 170 -12.43 7.88 -3.31
N GLY A 171 -11.64 6.86 -2.99
CA GLY A 171 -11.81 6.02 -1.79
C GLY A 171 -11.61 6.80 -0.49
N LEU A 172 -10.56 7.63 -0.42
CA LEU A 172 -10.29 8.57 0.67
C LEU A 172 -11.48 9.51 0.90
N ALA A 173 -11.96 10.16 -0.17
CA ALA A 173 -13.10 11.06 -0.08
C ALA A 173 -14.36 10.35 0.43
N ALA A 174 -14.56 9.08 0.06
CA ALA A 174 -15.66 8.27 0.55
C ALA A 174 -15.54 7.94 2.05
N LEU A 175 -14.36 7.56 2.54
CA LEU A 175 -14.12 7.37 3.98
C LEU A 175 -14.38 8.65 4.78
N MET A 176 -13.90 9.80 4.30
CA MET A 176 -14.14 11.10 4.95
C MET A 176 -15.62 11.46 5.00
N ARG A 177 -16.37 11.24 3.91
CA ARG A 177 -17.83 11.47 3.88
C ARG A 177 -18.58 10.55 4.84
N TYR A 178 -18.21 9.27 4.90
CA TYR A 178 -18.79 8.34 5.87
C TYR A 178 -18.55 8.83 7.30
N ASN A 179 -17.32 9.24 7.64
CA ASN A 179 -17.00 9.72 8.98
C ASN A 179 -17.71 11.04 9.33
N ALA A 180 -17.88 11.94 8.35
CA ALA A 180 -18.66 13.16 8.52
C ALA A 180 -20.15 12.85 8.77
N ARG A 181 -20.71 11.83 8.10
CA ARG A 181 -22.07 11.36 8.36
C ARG A 181 -22.21 10.70 9.73
N LEU A 182 -21.19 10.00 10.22
CA LEU A 182 -21.18 9.49 11.61
C LEU A 182 -21.30 10.63 12.62
N SER A 183 -20.47 11.67 12.45
CA SER A 183 -20.52 12.88 13.29
C SER A 183 -21.89 13.58 13.27
N ALA A 184 -22.57 13.58 12.11
CA ALA A 184 -23.91 14.14 11.97
C ALA A 184 -25.04 13.22 12.49
N GLY A 185 -24.77 11.96 12.81
CA GLY A 185 -25.78 10.96 13.16
C GLY A 185 -26.55 10.37 11.95
N ASP A 186 -26.04 10.59 10.73
CA ASP A 186 -26.64 10.15 9.45
C ASP A 186 -26.06 8.81 8.94
N ALA A 187 -25.13 8.23 9.69
CA ALA A 187 -24.55 6.92 9.41
C ALA A 187 -24.47 6.09 10.69
N VAL A 188 -24.33 4.76 10.51
CA VAL A 188 -24.31 3.80 11.61
C VAL A 188 -22.88 3.33 11.85
N PHE A 189 -22.50 3.23 13.13
CA PHE A 189 -21.31 2.55 13.63
C PHE A 189 -21.73 1.77 14.89
N GLU A 190 -21.60 0.44 14.87
CA GLU A 190 -22.06 -0.42 15.96
C GLU A 190 -20.86 -1.00 16.74
N PRO A 191 -20.47 -0.39 17.88
CA PRO A 191 -19.36 -0.85 18.71
C PRO A 191 -19.78 -2.04 19.59
N ARG A 192 -19.96 -3.21 19.00
CA ARG A 192 -20.45 -4.42 19.68
C ARG A 192 -19.36 -5.50 19.72
N ALA A 193 -19.40 -6.37 20.74
CA ALA A 193 -18.42 -7.44 20.89
C ALA A 193 -18.41 -8.41 19.70
N ASP A 194 -19.58 -8.73 19.13
CA ASP A 194 -19.70 -9.60 17.96
C ASP A 194 -19.12 -8.95 16.69
N THR A 195 -19.35 -7.66 16.47
CA THR A 195 -18.80 -6.95 15.30
C THR A 195 -17.28 -6.84 15.37
N LEU A 196 -16.73 -6.57 16.56
CA LEU A 196 -15.29 -6.58 16.78
C LEU A 196 -14.71 -7.99 16.56
N ALA A 197 -15.31 -9.02 17.16
CA ALA A 197 -14.84 -10.40 17.03
C ALA A 197 -14.82 -10.86 15.56
N ASN A 198 -15.86 -10.55 14.79
CA ASN A 198 -15.90 -10.87 13.37
C ASN A 198 -14.80 -10.12 12.60
N THR A 199 -14.62 -8.82 12.86
CA THR A 199 -13.57 -8.01 12.24
C THR A 199 -12.18 -8.58 12.52
N LEU A 200 -11.87 -8.93 13.77
CA LEU A 200 -10.60 -9.54 14.15
C LEU A 200 -10.39 -10.91 13.51
N THR A 201 -11.43 -11.73 13.42
CA THR A 201 -11.37 -13.03 12.73
C THR A 201 -10.98 -12.86 11.27
N ARG A 202 -11.53 -11.84 10.61
CA ARG A 202 -11.29 -11.55 9.20
C ARG A 202 -9.91 -10.97 8.94
N ILE A 203 -9.42 -10.08 9.80
CA ILE A 203 -8.05 -9.56 9.76
C ILE A 203 -7.04 -10.67 10.06
N SER A 204 -7.31 -11.53 11.04
CA SER A 204 -6.47 -12.70 11.35
C SER A 204 -6.33 -13.62 10.13
N ALA A 205 -7.44 -13.90 9.44
CA ALA A 205 -7.40 -14.68 8.20
C ALA A 205 -6.60 -14.01 7.08
N ASP A 206 -6.68 -12.68 6.95
CA ASP A 206 -5.89 -11.91 5.99
C ASP A 206 -4.38 -12.02 6.30
N ILE A 207 -3.97 -11.80 7.56
CA ILE A 207 -2.58 -11.99 7.99
C ILE A 207 -2.14 -13.44 7.80
N GLY A 208 -3.02 -14.41 8.05
CA GLY A 208 -2.77 -15.83 7.78
C GLY A 208 -2.42 -16.09 6.30
N SER A 209 -3.16 -15.49 5.37
CA SER A 209 -2.85 -15.54 3.93
C SER A 209 -1.48 -14.92 3.61
N LEU A 210 -1.13 -13.80 4.26
CA LEU A 210 0.18 -13.16 4.09
C LEU A 210 1.32 -14.03 4.62
N THR A 211 1.12 -14.74 5.73
CA THR A 211 2.13 -15.71 6.22
C THR A 211 2.37 -16.82 5.20
N ALA A 212 1.33 -17.33 4.54
CA ALA A 212 1.49 -18.36 3.50
C ALA A 212 2.21 -17.84 2.25
N GLN A 213 2.08 -16.55 1.92
CA GLN A 213 2.85 -15.93 0.83
C GLN A 213 4.31 -15.73 1.23
N LEU A 214 4.55 -15.30 2.48
CA LEU A 214 5.87 -15.18 3.08
C LEU A 214 6.61 -16.53 3.07
N ASP A 215 5.96 -17.62 3.49
CA ASP A 215 6.56 -18.96 3.51
C ASP A 215 6.98 -19.42 2.10
N ARG A 216 6.22 -19.07 1.07
CA ARG A 216 6.60 -19.34 -0.33
C ARG A 216 7.78 -18.47 -0.76
N ALA A 217 7.79 -17.20 -0.39
CA ALA A 217 8.87 -16.27 -0.70
C ALA A 217 10.19 -16.69 -0.04
N GLN A 218 10.15 -17.31 1.14
CA GLN A 218 11.33 -17.86 1.80
C GLN A 218 12.04 -18.96 1.00
N GLN A 219 11.32 -19.65 0.11
CA GLN A 219 11.88 -20.69 -0.75
C GLN A 219 12.52 -20.15 -2.03
N THR A 220 12.63 -18.82 -2.16
CA THR A 220 13.18 -18.14 -3.34
C THR A 220 14.56 -17.53 -3.05
N GLY A 221 15.32 -17.27 -4.12
CA GLY A 221 16.62 -16.60 -4.05
C GLY A 221 17.77 -17.46 -4.55
N TRP A 222 18.92 -16.81 -4.75
CA TRP A 222 20.14 -17.47 -5.20
C TRP A 222 21.10 -17.79 -4.04
N TRP A 223 20.87 -17.19 -2.87
CA TRP A 223 21.58 -17.43 -1.61
C TRP A 223 20.77 -16.82 -0.45
N VAL A 224 21.28 -15.77 0.20
CA VAL A 224 20.54 -14.97 1.20
C VAL A 224 19.76 -13.82 0.58
N PHE A 225 19.90 -13.58 -0.73
CA PHE A 225 19.25 -12.48 -1.45
C PHE A 225 18.14 -13.00 -2.35
N SER A 226 16.99 -12.34 -2.30
CA SER A 226 15.85 -12.58 -3.18
C SER A 226 15.01 -11.31 -3.29
N ASN A 227 14.81 -10.81 -4.51
CA ASN A 227 13.92 -9.67 -4.75
C ASN A 227 12.48 -10.02 -4.35
N THR A 228 12.03 -11.25 -4.62
CA THR A 228 10.69 -11.70 -4.20
C THR A 228 10.54 -11.72 -2.68
N ALA A 229 11.60 -12.11 -1.95
CA ALA A 229 11.55 -12.07 -0.49
C ALA A 229 11.54 -10.63 0.04
N ASP A 230 12.30 -9.75 -0.59
CA ASP A 230 12.33 -8.32 -0.27
C ASP A 230 10.97 -7.65 -0.54
N ASP A 231 10.40 -7.84 -1.72
CA ASP A 231 9.06 -7.37 -2.11
C ASP A 231 8.00 -7.77 -1.08
N VAL A 232 7.95 -9.07 -0.76
CA VAL A 232 6.98 -9.62 0.21
C VAL A 232 7.22 -9.09 1.61
N PHE A 233 8.49 -8.89 2.01
CA PHE A 233 8.82 -8.32 3.31
C PHE A 233 8.29 -6.90 3.46
N TYR A 234 8.52 -6.03 2.48
CA TYR A 234 8.03 -4.65 2.53
C TYR A 234 6.52 -4.54 2.34
N TYR A 235 5.93 -5.38 1.51
CA TYR A 235 4.47 -5.48 1.39
C TYR A 235 3.83 -5.85 2.73
N ASN A 236 4.32 -6.92 3.37
CA ASN A 236 3.83 -7.34 4.68
C ASN A 236 4.09 -6.27 5.75
N LYS A 237 5.26 -5.61 5.73
CA LYS A 237 5.58 -4.48 6.63
C LYS A 237 4.52 -3.38 6.52
N GLY A 238 4.11 -3.03 5.30
CA GLY A 238 3.05 -2.06 5.03
C GLY A 238 1.68 -2.50 5.57
N VAL A 239 1.31 -3.78 5.36
CA VAL A 239 0.05 -4.32 5.89
C VAL A 239 0.04 -4.30 7.42
N LEU A 240 1.12 -4.76 8.06
CA LEU A 240 1.22 -4.81 9.53
C LEU A 240 1.20 -3.41 10.13
N TYR A 241 1.88 -2.45 9.49
CA TYR A 241 1.84 -1.06 9.90
C TYR A 241 0.42 -0.47 9.78
N GLY A 242 -0.23 -0.66 8.63
CA GLY A 242 -1.61 -0.21 8.41
C GLY A 242 -2.57 -0.79 9.44
N TYR A 243 -2.53 -2.11 9.69
CA TYR A 243 -3.35 -2.73 10.72
C TYR A 243 -3.00 -2.25 12.12
N TYR A 244 -1.72 -2.07 12.47
CA TYR A 244 -1.34 -1.59 13.79
C TYR A 244 -1.96 -0.22 14.09
N VAL A 245 -1.82 0.71 13.15
CA VAL A 245 -2.31 2.08 13.29
C VAL A 245 -3.85 2.11 13.31
N ILE A 246 -4.51 1.43 12.37
CA ILE A 246 -5.97 1.38 12.28
C ILE A 246 -6.57 0.69 13.50
N LEU A 247 -6.03 -0.45 13.91
CA LEU A 247 -6.54 -1.17 15.08
C LEU A 247 -6.24 -0.44 16.38
N SER A 248 -5.12 0.28 16.49
CA SER A 248 -4.90 1.13 17.67
C SER A 248 -6.03 2.15 17.83
N ALA A 249 -6.43 2.81 16.74
CA ALA A 249 -7.55 3.75 16.71
C ALA A 249 -8.92 3.06 16.87
N LEU A 250 -9.10 1.86 16.31
CA LEU A 250 -10.31 1.06 16.49
C LEU A 250 -10.49 0.64 17.95
N GLY A 251 -9.38 0.47 18.69
CA GLY A 251 -9.41 0.21 20.12
C GLY A 251 -10.02 1.36 20.92
N GLU A 252 -9.87 2.61 20.45
CA GLU A 252 -10.53 3.79 21.03
C GLU A 252 -12.03 3.74 20.74
N ASP A 253 -12.42 3.45 19.49
CA ASP A 253 -13.83 3.32 19.10
C ASP A 253 -14.55 2.17 19.84
N PHE A 254 -13.81 1.13 20.25
CA PHE A 254 -14.31 -0.05 20.97
C PHE A 254 -13.87 -0.09 22.45
N GLU A 255 -13.45 1.03 23.04
CA GLU A 255 -12.90 1.08 24.40
C GLU A 255 -13.85 0.43 25.43
N ALA A 256 -15.15 0.72 25.31
CA ALA A 256 -16.18 0.15 26.18
C ALA A 256 -16.20 -1.38 26.12
N VAL A 257 -16.21 -1.96 24.91
CA VAL A 257 -16.20 -3.41 24.69
C VAL A 257 -14.93 -4.05 25.23
N ILE A 258 -13.76 -3.45 24.92
CA ILE A 258 -12.45 -3.96 25.37
C ILE A 258 -12.39 -3.98 26.90
N ARG A 259 -12.87 -2.93 27.56
CA ARG A 259 -12.88 -2.84 29.02
C ARG A 259 -13.87 -3.82 29.65
N GLU A 260 -15.10 -3.88 29.14
CA GLU A 260 -16.16 -4.76 29.66
C GLU A 260 -15.80 -6.25 29.52
N ARG A 261 -15.09 -6.61 28.45
CA ARG A 261 -14.62 -7.98 28.21
C ARG A 261 -13.22 -8.27 28.81
N ASN A 262 -12.65 -7.32 29.55
CA ASN A 262 -11.33 -7.44 30.17
C ASN A 262 -10.22 -7.81 29.16
N LEU A 263 -10.27 -7.23 27.96
CA LEU A 263 -9.40 -7.55 26.83
C LEU A 263 -8.14 -6.68 26.76
N ALA A 264 -7.97 -5.70 27.64
CA ALA A 264 -6.91 -4.69 27.53
C ALA A 264 -5.52 -5.29 27.29
N ASN A 265 -5.13 -6.30 28.07
CA ASN A 265 -3.82 -6.95 27.94
C ASN A 265 -3.67 -7.75 26.63
N VAL A 266 -4.72 -8.46 26.21
CA VAL A 266 -4.71 -9.26 24.97
C VAL A 266 -4.66 -8.33 23.76
N TRP A 267 -5.42 -7.23 23.80
CA TRP A 267 -5.43 -6.19 22.78
C TRP A 267 -4.05 -5.55 22.61
N GLU A 268 -3.41 -5.14 23.71
CA GLU A 268 -2.07 -4.57 23.68
C GLU A 268 -1.03 -5.55 23.10
N GLN A 269 -1.10 -6.83 23.48
CA GLN A 269 -0.21 -7.86 22.95
C GLN A 269 -0.42 -8.10 21.45
N ALA A 270 -1.67 -8.09 20.98
CA ALA A 270 -1.98 -8.19 19.56
C ALA A 270 -1.37 -7.02 18.77
N LEU A 271 -1.59 -5.79 19.23
CA LEU A 271 -1.02 -4.58 18.63
C LEU A 271 0.52 -4.60 18.66
N SER A 272 1.11 -5.09 19.75
CA SER A 272 2.57 -5.23 19.90
C SER A 272 3.16 -6.25 18.90
N GLY A 273 2.43 -7.31 18.55
CA GLY A 273 2.74 -8.22 17.44
C GLY A 273 2.85 -7.49 16.10
N LEU A 274 1.80 -6.76 15.73
CA LEU A 274 1.79 -6.01 14.47
C LEU A 274 2.90 -4.96 14.42
N ARG A 275 3.04 -4.17 15.49
CA ARG A 275 4.07 -3.13 15.61
C ARG A 275 5.48 -3.68 15.43
N GLN A 276 5.82 -4.75 16.15
CA GLN A 276 7.18 -5.32 16.07
C GLN A 276 7.52 -5.84 14.67
N GLY A 277 6.55 -6.44 13.96
CA GLY A 277 6.73 -6.83 12.56
C GLY A 277 6.84 -5.64 11.60
N ALA A 278 6.09 -4.56 11.85
CA ALA A 278 6.10 -3.32 11.09
C ALA A 278 7.36 -2.46 11.32
N GLU A 279 7.99 -2.56 12.50
CA GLU A 279 9.18 -1.77 12.87
C GLU A 279 10.50 -2.45 12.46
N LEU A 280 10.48 -3.69 11.95
CA LEU A 280 11.68 -4.34 11.42
C LEU A 280 12.35 -3.48 10.36
N ASN A 281 13.61 -3.09 10.60
CA ASN A 281 14.36 -2.17 9.74
C ASN A 281 15.75 -2.73 9.38
N PRO A 282 15.81 -3.82 8.58
CA PRO A 282 17.07 -4.34 8.11
C PRO A 282 17.68 -3.41 7.06
N ALA A 283 19.00 -3.20 7.11
CA ALA A 283 19.69 -2.45 6.05
C ALA A 283 19.58 -3.16 4.68
N ILE A 284 19.56 -4.50 4.70
CA ILE A 284 19.30 -5.35 3.53
C ILE A 284 18.43 -6.52 4.01
N VAL A 285 17.35 -6.82 3.30
CA VAL A 285 16.52 -7.99 3.60
C VAL A 285 17.29 -9.26 3.24
N LEU A 286 17.61 -10.04 4.29
CA LEU A 286 18.23 -11.35 4.16
C LEU A 286 17.18 -12.46 4.30
N ASN A 287 17.22 -13.41 3.37
CA ASN A 287 16.45 -14.64 3.32
C ASN A 287 17.38 -15.86 3.46
N GLY A 288 18.11 -15.96 4.59
CA GLY A 288 18.97 -17.11 4.86
C GLY A 288 18.21 -18.40 5.10
N ASP A 289 18.81 -19.54 4.77
CA ASP A 289 18.26 -20.87 5.09
C ASP A 289 17.99 -21.03 6.61
N LEU A 290 16.85 -21.60 6.99
CA LEU A 290 16.42 -21.63 8.39
C LEU A 290 17.15 -22.67 9.25
N GLU A 291 17.72 -23.70 8.63
CA GLU A 291 18.28 -24.85 9.35
C GLU A 291 19.81 -24.80 9.46
N SER A 292 20.47 -24.26 8.43
CA SER A 292 21.91 -24.40 8.25
C SER A 292 22.64 -23.10 7.95
N SER A 293 21.94 -21.98 7.79
CA SER A 293 22.54 -20.68 7.53
C SER A 293 23.10 -20.02 8.79
N ILE A 294 24.21 -19.31 8.64
CA ILE A 294 24.73 -18.37 9.65
C ILE A 294 24.14 -16.95 9.50
N PHE A 295 23.37 -16.71 8.44
CA PHE A 295 22.74 -15.42 8.14
C PHE A 295 21.31 -15.38 8.65
N ALA A 296 20.84 -14.19 8.99
CA ALA A 296 19.46 -13.97 9.40
C ALA A 296 18.44 -14.32 8.29
N ASN A 297 17.23 -14.69 8.71
CA ASN A 297 16.06 -14.74 7.86
C ASN A 297 15.01 -13.75 8.38
N HIS A 298 14.92 -12.58 7.75
CA HIS A 298 14.04 -11.50 8.20
C HIS A 298 12.56 -11.83 7.95
N LEU A 299 12.27 -12.64 6.93
CA LEU A 299 10.92 -13.12 6.66
C LEU A 299 10.46 -14.03 7.81
N ALA A 300 11.31 -14.92 8.32
CA ALA A 300 10.95 -15.80 9.44
C ALA A 300 10.66 -14.98 10.71
N LEU A 301 11.49 -13.96 10.97
CA LEU A 301 11.27 -13.06 12.10
C LEU A 301 9.97 -12.27 11.97
N GLN A 302 9.67 -11.74 10.78
CA GLN A 302 8.40 -11.06 10.49
C GLN A 302 7.22 -12.03 10.65
N GLY A 303 7.33 -13.23 10.11
CA GLY A 303 6.33 -14.31 10.23
C GLY A 303 6.05 -14.70 11.68
N PHE A 304 7.08 -14.75 12.54
CA PHE A 304 6.91 -14.97 13.98
C PHE A 304 6.00 -13.90 14.62
N TYR A 305 6.25 -12.62 14.34
CA TYR A 305 5.42 -11.53 14.87
C TYR A 305 3.99 -11.55 14.32
N MET A 306 3.82 -11.89 13.04
CA MET A 306 2.50 -12.07 12.41
C MET A 306 1.70 -13.18 13.09
N LYS A 307 2.33 -14.34 13.34
CA LYS A 307 1.69 -15.46 14.05
C LYS A 307 1.36 -15.09 15.49
N ARG A 308 2.22 -14.34 16.19
CA ARG A 308 1.91 -13.86 17.55
C ARG A 308 0.69 -12.94 17.55
N ALA A 309 0.57 -12.02 16.58
CA ALA A 309 -0.61 -11.16 16.45
C ALA A 309 -1.89 -11.98 16.19
N ILE A 310 -1.83 -12.96 15.26
CA ILE A 310 -2.94 -13.88 14.97
C ILE A 310 -3.44 -14.59 16.23
N LEU A 311 -2.52 -15.18 17.01
CA LEU A 311 -2.88 -15.89 18.24
C LEU A 311 -3.60 -14.99 19.25
N GLN A 312 -3.14 -13.73 19.39
CA GLN A 312 -3.78 -12.77 20.28
C GLN A 312 -5.13 -12.28 19.77
N PHE A 313 -5.33 -12.17 18.45
CA PHE A 313 -6.65 -11.93 17.88
C PHE A 313 -7.62 -13.09 18.13
N GLU A 314 -7.16 -14.33 17.95
CA GLU A 314 -7.97 -15.53 18.22
C GLU A 314 -8.34 -15.64 19.71
N GLU A 315 -7.42 -15.29 20.61
CA GLU A 315 -7.68 -15.20 22.05
C GLU A 315 -8.74 -14.14 22.37
N ALA A 316 -8.61 -12.93 21.81
CA ALA A 316 -9.59 -11.86 21.99
C ALA A 316 -10.99 -12.26 21.47
N VAL A 317 -11.05 -12.90 20.30
CA VAL A 317 -12.30 -13.45 19.74
C VAL A 317 -12.90 -14.50 20.68
N GLY A 318 -12.09 -15.42 21.20
CA GLY A 318 -12.53 -16.44 22.14
C GLY A 318 -13.14 -15.86 23.42
N VAL A 319 -12.53 -14.81 23.98
CA VAL A 319 -13.05 -14.11 25.17
C VAL A 319 -14.35 -13.38 24.90
N MET A 320 -14.53 -12.78 23.71
CA MET A 320 -15.77 -12.09 23.34
C MET A 320 -16.95 -13.05 23.08
N ALA A 321 -16.68 -14.32 22.80
CA ALA A 321 -17.71 -15.34 22.54
C ALA A 321 -18.37 -15.90 23.82
N ILE A 322 -17.81 -15.59 24.99
CA ILE A 322 -18.29 -16.03 26.32
C ILE A 322 -19.18 -14.96 26.95
#